data_AF-A0A518FJW5-F1
#
_entry.id   AF-A0A518FJW5-F1
#
_cell.length_a   1.000
_cell.length_b   1.000
_cell.length_c   1.000
_cell.angle_alpha   90.00
_cell.angle_beta   90.00
_cell.angle_gamma   90.00
#
_symmetry.space_group_name_H-M   'P 1'
#
loop_
_entity.id
_entity.type
_entity.pdbx_description
1 polymer ?
#
loop_
_entity_poly.entity_id
_entity_poly.type
_entity_poly.pdbx_seq_one_letter_code
_entity_poly.pdbx_strand_id
1 'polypeptide(L)'
;MHTLLATLFLLAEEAPAKQPSAPSFIVQSLPLIVIVVFFYFIMFRPQQKERTRREQALKELKKNDRVVTIGGIIGTIANISESDQEVTLKIDDNSKMKVRRSAIQGLYQVETKEATS
;
A
#
# COMPACT_ATOMS: atom_id res chain seq x y z
N MET A 1 62.34 45.84 18.75
CA MET A 1 62.71 44.98 17.60
C MET A 1 62.65 43.48 17.90
N HIS A 2 61.81 43.00 18.83
CA HIS A 2 61.63 41.54 19.06
C HIS A 2 60.17 41.07 18.93
N THR A 3 59.22 42.00 18.73
CA THR A 3 57.78 41.69 18.59
C THR A 3 57.32 41.50 17.15
N LEU A 4 58.15 41.83 16.15
CA LEU A 4 57.84 41.67 14.72
C LEU A 4 58.27 40.30 14.14
N LEU A 5 59.25 39.63 14.78
CA LEU A 5 59.71 38.29 14.36
C LEU A 5 58.81 37.17 14.90
N ALA A 6 58.12 37.39 16.03
CA ALA A 6 57.20 36.40 16.60
C ALA A 6 55.87 36.30 15.82
N THR A 7 55.39 37.41 15.25
CA THR A 7 54.16 37.43 14.44
C THR A 7 54.36 36.86 13.03
N LEU A 8 55.59 36.84 12.50
CA LEU A 8 55.89 36.20 11.21
C LEU A 8 56.04 34.68 11.34
N PHE A 9 56.48 34.17 12.49
CA PHE A 9 56.56 32.73 12.74
C PHE A 9 55.17 32.11 13.02
N LEU A 10 54.23 32.90 13.54
CA LEU A 10 52.86 32.45 13.81
C LEU A 10 51.97 32.33 12.55
N LEU A 11 52.47 32.77 11.38
CA LEU A 11 51.78 32.62 10.09
C LEU A 11 52.41 31.54 9.19
N ALA A 12 53.43 30.83 9.67
CA ALA A 12 54.15 29.79 8.91
C ALA A 12 53.93 28.37 9.46
N GLU A 13 53.19 28.21 10.56
CA GLU A 13 52.73 26.90 11.03
C GLU A 13 51.26 26.71 10.62
N GLU A 14 51.03 26.44 9.33
CA GLU A 14 49.90 25.61 8.91
C GLU A 14 50.14 24.17 9.42
N ALA A 15 49.95 23.97 10.73
CA ALA A 15 49.49 22.68 11.21
C ALA A 15 48.04 22.55 10.74
N PRO A 16 47.65 21.44 10.08
CA PRO A 16 46.40 21.38 9.35
C PRO A 16 45.27 21.70 10.31
N ALA A 17 44.55 22.77 9.99
CA ALA A 17 43.22 22.98 10.53
C ALA A 17 42.53 21.62 10.44
N LYS A 18 42.22 21.03 11.60
CA LYS A 18 41.19 20.01 11.69
C LYS A 18 39.92 20.76 11.32
N GLN A 19 39.73 20.90 10.00
CA GLN A 19 38.52 21.35 9.39
C GLN A 19 37.43 20.58 10.12
N PRO A 20 36.45 21.25 10.74
CA PRO A 20 35.27 20.52 11.15
C PRO A 20 34.76 19.97 9.83
N SER A 21 35.02 18.68 9.58
CA SER A 21 34.45 17.96 8.46
C SER A 21 32.97 18.13 8.67
N ALA A 22 32.37 19.05 7.90
CA ALA A 22 30.94 19.31 7.97
C ALA A 22 30.29 17.92 8.00
N PRO A 23 29.53 17.59 9.06
CA PRO A 23 29.03 16.23 9.24
C PRO A 23 28.38 15.86 7.93
N SER A 24 28.93 14.83 7.28
CA SER A 24 28.64 14.54 5.87
C SER A 24 27.13 14.54 5.71
N PHE A 25 26.59 15.18 4.66
CA PHE A 25 25.15 15.28 4.45
C PHE A 25 24.44 13.92 4.59
N ILE A 26 25.14 12.83 4.29
CA ILE A 26 24.74 11.43 4.51
C ILE A 26 24.56 11.08 5.99
N VAL A 27 25.50 11.45 6.86
CA VAL A 27 25.44 11.20 8.32
C VAL A 27 24.37 12.07 8.99
N GLN A 28 24.22 13.33 8.54
CA GLN A 28 23.21 14.24 9.11
C GLN A 28 21.79 13.93 8.64
N SER A 29 21.62 13.37 7.43
CA SER A 29 20.33 12.90 6.91
C SER A 29 19.99 11.47 7.33
N LEU A 30 20.92 10.73 7.93
CA LEU A 30 20.71 9.37 8.44
C LEU A 30 19.41 9.21 9.27
N PRO A 31 19.10 10.04 10.28
CA PRO A 31 17.85 9.92 11.03
C PRO A 31 16.60 10.16 10.17
N LEU A 32 16.69 11.04 9.16
CA LEU A 32 15.58 11.36 8.26
C LEU A 32 15.33 10.22 7.26
N ILE A 33 16.40 9.63 6.71
CA ILE A 33 16.35 8.47 5.82
C ILE A 33 15.74 7.26 6.53
N VAL A 34 16.12 7.01 7.79
CA VAL A 34 15.56 5.90 8.59
C VAL A 34 14.04 6.05 8.75
N ILE A 35 13.55 7.27 9.04
CA ILE A 35 12.11 7.54 9.15
C ILE A 35 11.39 7.30 7.82
N VAL A 36 11.94 7.81 6.71
CA VAL A 36 11.34 7.63 5.37
C VAL A 36 11.27 6.15 4.99
N VAL A 37 12.35 5.39 5.23
CA VAL A 37 12.39 3.95 4.95
C VAL A 37 11.40 3.19 5.83
N PHE A 38 11.28 3.56 7.11
CA PHE A 38 10.35 2.92 8.04
C PHE A 38 8.89 3.14 7.63
N PHE A 39 8.50 4.37 7.31
CA PHE A 39 7.14 4.68 6.81
C PHE A 39 6.85 4.05 5.45
N TYR A 40 7.83 4.04 4.53
CA TYR A 40 7.70 3.38 3.23
C TYR A 40 7.45 1.86 3.38
N PHE A 41 8.19 1.21 4.29
CA PHE A 41 8.05 -0.22 4.53
C PHE A 41 6.68 -0.59 5.10
N ILE A 42 6.13 0.25 6.00
CA ILE A 42 4.78 0.04 6.55
C ILE A 42 3.69 0.26 5.51
N MET A 43 3.82 1.20 4.57
CA MET A 43 2.78 1.49 3.57
C MET A 43 2.78 0.51 2.39
N PHE A 44 3.96 0.01 1.98
CA PHE A 44 4.07 -0.87 0.81
C PHE A 44 3.60 -2.31 1.11
N ARG A 45 3.93 -2.83 2.30
CA ARG A 45 3.54 -4.19 2.73
C ARG A 45 2.02 -4.48 2.77
N PRO A 46 1.13 -3.58 3.22
CA PRO A 46 -0.30 -3.87 3.35
C PRO A 46 -1.03 -3.88 1.99
N GLN A 47 -0.59 -3.10 1.01
CA GLN A 47 -1.35 -2.96 -0.25
C GLN A 47 -1.43 -4.24 -1.07
N GLN A 48 -0.35 -5.02 -1.13
CA GLN A 48 -0.31 -6.19 -1.99
C GLN A 48 -1.25 -7.30 -1.48
N LYS A 49 -1.37 -7.45 -0.15
CA LYS A 49 -2.23 -8.46 0.48
C LYS A 49 -3.71 -8.23 0.16
N GLU A 50 -4.14 -6.97 0.11
CA GLU A 50 -5.54 -6.63 -0.19
C GLU A 50 -5.87 -6.83 -1.67
N ARG A 51 -4.95 -6.47 -2.58
CA ARG A 51 -5.12 -6.72 -4.02
C ARG A 51 -5.21 -8.21 -4.32
N THR A 52 -4.30 -9.01 -3.75
CA THR A 52 -4.29 -10.46 -3.94
C THR A 52 -5.54 -11.13 -3.37
N ARG A 53 -6.02 -10.71 -2.19
CA ARG A 53 -7.29 -11.21 -1.63
C ARG A 53 -8.47 -10.90 -2.53
N ARG A 54 -8.54 -9.69 -3.06
CA ARG A 54 -9.60 -9.30 -4.00
C ARG A 54 -9.55 -10.13 -5.27
N GLU A 55 -8.38 -10.34 -5.85
CA GLU A 55 -8.22 -11.20 -7.03
C GLU A 55 -8.61 -12.65 -6.77
N GLN A 56 -8.29 -13.19 -5.59
CA GLN A 56 -8.69 -14.54 -5.19
C GLN A 56 -10.20 -14.66 -5.00
N ALA A 57 -10.82 -13.73 -4.28
CA ALA A 57 -12.26 -13.69 -4.09
C ALA A 57 -13.01 -13.59 -5.42
N LEU A 58 -12.47 -12.84 -6.38
CA LEU A 58 -13.02 -12.78 -7.72
C LEU A 58 -12.89 -14.11 -8.45
N LYS A 59 -11.80 -14.87 -8.30
CA LYS A 59 -11.59 -16.18 -8.97
C LYS A 59 -12.50 -17.29 -8.46
N GLU A 60 -12.89 -17.23 -7.18
CA GLU A 60 -13.70 -18.27 -6.53
C GLU A 60 -15.19 -18.23 -6.87
N LEU A 61 -15.65 -17.16 -7.55
CA LEU A 61 -17.06 -16.98 -7.93
C LEU A 61 -17.56 -18.05 -8.90
N LYS A 62 -18.70 -18.66 -8.56
CA LYS A 62 -19.39 -19.68 -9.36
C LYS A 62 -20.82 -19.26 -9.70
N LYS A 63 -21.42 -19.98 -10.65
CA LYS A 63 -22.86 -19.84 -10.95
C LYS A 63 -23.67 -20.23 -9.70
N ASN A 64 -24.73 -19.48 -9.43
CA ASN A 64 -25.59 -19.56 -8.25
C ASN A 64 -25.01 -19.02 -6.94
N ASP A 65 -23.79 -18.50 -6.92
CA ASP A 65 -23.29 -17.83 -5.72
C ASP A 65 -24.04 -16.53 -5.47
N ARG A 66 -24.34 -16.29 -4.19
CA ARG A 66 -24.87 -15.00 -3.73
C ARG A 66 -23.69 -14.08 -3.46
N VAL A 67 -23.69 -12.91 -4.08
CA VAL A 67 -22.57 -11.96 -4.03
C VAL A 67 -23.06 -10.57 -3.67
N VAL A 68 -22.14 -9.78 -3.12
CA VAL A 68 -22.33 -8.35 -2.90
C VAL A 68 -21.39 -7.59 -3.82
N THR A 69 -21.94 -6.58 -4.49
CA THR A 69 -21.18 -5.65 -5.33
C THR A 69 -20.62 -4.50 -4.48
N ILE A 70 -19.65 -3.76 -5.01
CA ILE A 70 -19.05 -2.60 -4.33
C ILE A 70 -20.09 -1.54 -3.95
N GLY A 71 -21.19 -1.44 -4.70
CA GLY A 71 -22.30 -0.53 -4.40
C GLY A 71 -23.29 -1.04 -3.35
N GLY A 72 -23.01 -2.17 -2.69
CA GLY A 72 -23.90 -2.78 -1.69
C GLY A 72 -25.08 -3.55 -2.29
N ILE A 73 -25.12 -3.74 -3.62
CA ILE A 73 -26.18 -4.51 -4.28
C ILE A 73 -25.90 -6.00 -4.04
N ILE A 74 -26.89 -6.70 -3.49
CA ILE A 74 -26.85 -8.15 -3.27
C ILE A 74 -27.64 -8.82 -4.40
N GLY A 75 -27.06 -9.88 -4.96
CA GLY A 75 -27.72 -10.66 -5.99
C GLY A 75 -27.10 -12.04 -6.15
N THR A 76 -27.71 -12.87 -6.99
CA THR A 76 -27.23 -14.22 -7.30
C THR A 76 -26.67 -14.27 -8.72
N ILE A 77 -25.53 -14.93 -8.90
CA ILE A 77 -24.90 -15.11 -10.22
C ILE A 77 -25.76 -16.06 -11.07
N ALA A 78 -26.45 -15.51 -12.08
CA ALA A 78 -27.25 -16.30 -13.01
C ALA A 78 -26.41 -16.84 -14.17
N ASN A 79 -25.46 -16.05 -14.66
CA ASN A 79 -24.60 -16.44 -15.78
C ASN A 79 -23.26 -15.70 -15.70
N ILE A 80 -22.19 -16.35 -16.16
CA ILE A 80 -20.84 -15.78 -16.29
C ILE A 80 -20.53 -15.80 -17.79
N SER A 81 -20.18 -14.65 -18.34
CA SER A 81 -19.85 -14.50 -19.77
C SER A 81 -18.60 -15.33 -20.12
N GLU A 82 -18.48 -15.78 -21.36
CA GLU A 82 -17.36 -16.59 -21.85
C GLU A 82 -16.00 -15.89 -21.69
N SER A 83 -15.99 -14.55 -21.75
CA SER A 83 -14.80 -13.72 -21.55
C SER A 83 -14.42 -13.55 -20.07
N ASP A 84 -15.24 -14.01 -19.14
CA ASP A 84 -15.09 -13.89 -17.69
C ASP A 84 -15.03 -12.45 -17.14
N GLN A 85 -15.21 -11.45 -18.00
CA GLN A 85 -15.18 -10.03 -17.62
C GLN A 85 -16.53 -9.51 -17.12
N GLU A 86 -17.61 -10.15 -17.54
CA GLU A 86 -18.99 -9.77 -17.23
C GLU A 86 -19.75 -10.92 -16.57
N VAL A 87 -20.56 -10.56 -15.57
CA VAL A 87 -21.39 -11.48 -14.81
C VAL A 87 -22.82 -10.95 -14.82
N THR A 88 -23.78 -11.81 -15.11
CA THR A 88 -25.20 -11.49 -15.01
C THR A 88 -25.68 -11.82 -13.60
N LEU A 89 -26.03 -10.79 -12.85
CA LEU A 89 -26.62 -10.90 -11.52
C LEU A 89 -28.14 -10.83 -11.62
N LYS A 90 -28.80 -11.76 -10.93
CA LYS A 90 -30.23 -11.69 -10.64
C LYS A 90 -30.40 -11.02 -9.28
N ILE A 91 -30.97 -9.81 -9.27
CA ILE A 91 -31.25 -9.07 -8.02
C ILE A 91 -32.65 -9.41 -7.51
N ASP A 92 -33.59 -9.58 -8.44
CA ASP A 92 -34.98 -9.91 -8.16
C ASP A 92 -35.51 -10.83 -9.27
N ASP A 93 -36.74 -11.33 -9.16
CA ASP A 93 -37.32 -12.30 -10.10
C ASP A 93 -37.36 -11.81 -11.54
N ASN A 94 -37.60 -10.51 -11.74
CA ASN A 94 -37.64 -9.89 -13.06
C ASN A 94 -36.43 -8.97 -13.36
N SER A 95 -35.52 -8.77 -12.38
CA SER A 95 -34.39 -7.85 -12.55
C SER A 95 -33.08 -8.61 -12.70
N LYS A 96 -32.56 -8.60 -13.93
CA LYS A 96 -31.22 -9.11 -14.28
C LYS A 96 -30.36 -7.94 -14.74
N MET A 97 -29.18 -7.82 -14.15
CA MET A 97 -28.22 -6.77 -14.50
C MET A 97 -26.87 -7.41 -14.84
N LYS A 98 -26.25 -6.92 -15.91
CA LYS A 98 -24.86 -7.24 -16.21
C LYS A 98 -23.95 -6.30 -15.42
N VAL A 99 -23.01 -6.88 -14.70
CA VAL A 99 -21.96 -6.14 -14.00
C VAL A 99 -20.62 -6.69 -14.40
N ARG A 100 -19.58 -5.86 -14.26
CA ARG A 100 -18.21 -6.33 -14.43
C ARG A 100 -17.86 -7.25 -13.27
N ARG A 101 -17.09 -8.31 -13.52
CA ARG A 101 -16.56 -9.19 -12.48
C ARG A 101 -15.77 -8.39 -11.42
N SER A 102 -15.02 -7.38 -11.86
CA SER A 102 -14.27 -6.48 -10.97
C SER A 102 -15.13 -5.63 -10.01
N ALA A 103 -16.43 -5.50 -10.29
CA ALA A 103 -17.39 -4.79 -9.44
C ALA A 103 -17.97 -5.65 -8.32
N ILE A 104 -17.65 -6.95 -8.28
CA ILE A 104 -18.04 -7.86 -7.21
C ILE A 104 -17.03 -7.69 -6.05
N GLN A 105 -17.54 -7.42 -4.85
CA GLN A 105 -16.73 -7.25 -3.65
C GLN A 105 -16.41 -8.59 -3.01
N GLY A 106 -17.36 -9.53 -3.04
CA GLY A 106 -17.16 -10.88 -2.52
C GLY A 106 -18.47 -11.67 -2.42
N LEU A 107 -18.36 -12.87 -1.86
CA LEU A 107 -19.51 -13.71 -1.55
C LEU A 107 -20.32 -13.08 -0.40
N TYR A 108 -21.63 -13.02 -0.58
CA TYR A 108 -22.56 -12.61 0.47
C TYR A 108 -22.99 -13.88 1.22
N GLN A 109 -22.19 -14.26 2.22
CA GLN A 109 -22.63 -15.22 3.21
C GLN A 109 -23.51 -14.47 4.20
N VAL A 110 -24.80 -14.81 4.23
CA VAL A 110 -25.60 -14.52 5.42
C VAL A 110 -25.00 -15.41 6.48
N GLU A 111 -24.13 -14.87 7.32
CA GLU A 111 -23.85 -15.50 8.59
C GLU A 111 -25.19 -15.59 9.31
N THR A 112 -25.88 -16.73 9.19
CA THR A 112 -26.67 -17.24 10.29
C THR A 112 -25.63 -17.53 11.37
N LYS A 113 -25.18 -16.49 12.08
CA LYS A 113 -24.70 -16.67 13.44
C LYS A 113 -25.91 -17.20 14.16
N GLU A 114 -26.00 -18.53 14.21
CA GLU A 114 -26.79 -19.23 15.19
C GLU A 114 -26.53 -18.51 16.51
N ALA A 115 -27.61 -17.93 17.03
CA ALA A 115 -27.73 -17.56 18.41
C ALA A 115 -27.58 -18.87 19.21
N THR A 116 -26.36 -19.36 19.33
CA THR A 116 -26.03 -20.41 20.28
C THR A 116 -25.79 -19.69 21.59
N SER A 117 -26.72 -19.96 22.51
CA SER A 117 -26.79 -19.55 23.90
C SER A 117 -25.50 -19.80 24.69
#